data_AF-F1RMU7-F1
#
_entry.id   AF-F1RMU7-F1
#
_cell.length_a   1.000
_cell.length_b   1.000
_cell.length_c   1.000
_cell.angle_alpha   90.00
_cell.angle_beta   90.00
_cell.angle_gamma   90.00
#
_symmetry.space_group_name_H-M   'P 1'
#
loop_
_entity.id
_entity.type
_entity.pdbx_description
1 polymer ?
#
loop_
_entity_poly.entity_id
_entity_poly.type
_entity_poly.pdbx_seq_one_letter_code
_entity_poly.pdbx_strand_id
1 'polypeptide(L)'
;MEVPRATLLRLFGAVLCLTGVQTFESNGSRALQCYSFQHIYFGPFDLSGMKFLSVSCPHGCSEAVSSLSTGYRASVTMVQKGCWTGPPTGQMQWNNKALPPDYSVVRGCRTDLCNSNLLTHDSLPNLSPAPNPQTLSGIECYACVGIHPEDCTPEKSRRVQCHQDQSVCFQGNGQMTVGNFSVPVYIRTCQRPSCTIMGTTSPWTNIDLQGSCCEGHLCNRDSVTQSFTSASATAAPQAPHVLVLLLVIPLLVGLSS
;
A
#
# COMPACT_ATOMS: atom_id res chain seq x y z
N MET A 1 57.88 -90.51 -5.01
CA MET A 1 56.62 -90.71 -5.77
C MET A 1 55.53 -89.93 -5.06
N GLU A 2 54.79 -89.13 -5.81
CA GLU A 2 53.52 -88.44 -5.48
C GLU A 2 53.46 -87.39 -4.35
N VAL A 3 53.64 -86.13 -4.79
CA VAL A 3 52.84 -84.90 -4.58
C VAL A 3 51.88 -84.83 -3.37
N PRO A 4 52.05 -83.83 -2.47
CA PRO A 4 50.96 -83.29 -1.67
C PRO A 4 50.27 -82.11 -2.41
N ARG A 5 48.96 -82.22 -2.58
CA ARG A 5 48.08 -81.14 -3.05
C ARG A 5 47.96 -80.08 -1.95
N ALA A 6 48.62 -78.94 -2.13
CA ALA A 6 48.46 -77.77 -1.27
C ALA A 6 47.16 -77.03 -1.62
N THR A 7 46.20 -77.00 -0.69
CA THR A 7 44.96 -76.25 -0.82
C THR A 7 45.25 -74.77 -0.49
N LEU A 8 45.37 -73.95 -1.53
CA LEU A 8 45.60 -72.51 -1.41
C LEU A 8 44.30 -71.81 -0.97
N LEU A 9 44.18 -71.46 0.31
CA LEU A 9 43.12 -70.57 0.81
C LEU A 9 43.32 -69.17 0.19
N ARG A 10 42.51 -68.81 -0.80
CA ARG A 10 42.46 -67.43 -1.31
C ARG A 10 41.68 -66.55 -0.34
N LEU A 11 42.40 -65.77 0.46
CA LEU A 11 41.87 -64.59 1.12
C LEU A 11 41.49 -63.56 0.05
N PHE A 12 40.19 -63.38 -0.17
CA PHE A 12 39.67 -62.24 -0.93
C PHE A 12 39.86 -60.98 -0.08
N GLY A 13 40.95 -60.27 -0.32
CA GLY A 13 41.13 -58.90 0.18
C GLY A 13 40.10 -58.00 -0.47
N ALA A 14 39.08 -57.58 0.28
CA ALA A 14 38.21 -56.49 -0.11
C ALA A 14 39.05 -55.20 -0.09
N VAL A 15 39.49 -54.78 -1.28
CA VAL A 15 40.01 -53.42 -1.48
C VAL A 15 38.81 -52.49 -1.29
N LEU A 16 38.70 -51.93 -0.08
CA LEU A 16 37.88 -50.76 0.17
C LEU A 16 38.49 -49.60 -0.64
N CYS A 17 38.01 -49.44 -1.88
CA CYS A 17 38.14 -48.19 -2.59
C CYS A 17 37.46 -47.13 -1.73
N LEU A 18 38.26 -46.35 -1.02
CA LEU A 18 37.87 -45.03 -0.52
C LEU A 18 37.58 -44.16 -1.74
N THR A 19 36.39 -44.34 -2.34
CA THR A 19 35.79 -43.31 -3.16
C THR A 19 35.63 -42.13 -2.23
N GLY A 20 36.42 -41.09 -2.45
CA GLY A 20 36.39 -39.87 -1.67
C GLY A 20 34.94 -39.50 -1.41
N VAL A 21 34.60 -39.38 -0.13
CA VAL A 21 33.37 -38.70 0.26
C VAL A 21 33.50 -37.32 -0.37
N GLN A 22 32.86 -37.14 -1.53
CA GLN A 22 32.51 -35.83 -2.00
C GLN A 22 31.62 -35.31 -0.89
N THR A 23 32.22 -34.56 0.03
CA THR A 23 31.49 -33.56 0.78
C THR A 23 30.84 -32.72 -0.30
N PHE A 24 29.55 -32.96 -0.54
CA PHE A 24 28.70 -31.96 -1.12
C PHE A 24 28.91 -30.75 -0.21
N GLU A 25 29.75 -29.81 -0.65
CA GLU A 25 29.64 -28.44 -0.22
C GLU A 25 28.23 -28.05 -0.64
N SER A 26 27.29 -28.28 0.28
CA SER A 26 26.11 -27.46 0.35
C SER A 26 26.65 -26.06 0.30
N ASN A 27 26.40 -25.37 -0.81
CA ASN A 27 26.53 -23.93 -0.91
C ASN A 27 25.49 -23.36 0.05
N GLY A 28 25.74 -23.54 1.35
CA GLY A 28 24.90 -23.08 2.43
C GLY A 28 25.01 -21.58 2.36
N SER A 29 24.01 -20.97 1.72
CA SER A 29 23.88 -19.52 1.73
C SER A 29 23.98 -19.09 3.18
N ARG A 30 25.13 -18.49 3.52
CA ARG A 30 25.36 -17.98 4.87
C ARG A 30 24.27 -16.95 5.12
N ALA A 31 23.48 -17.17 6.18
CA ALA A 31 22.41 -16.25 6.51
C ALA A 31 22.97 -14.84 6.72
N LEU A 32 22.36 -13.86 6.05
CA LEU A 32 22.79 -12.47 6.08
C LEU A 32 22.34 -11.81 7.38
N GLN A 33 23.10 -10.85 7.87
CA GLN A 33 22.66 -9.96 8.94
C GLN A 33 21.88 -8.79 8.34
N CYS A 34 20.69 -8.51 8.85
CA CYS A 34 19.84 -7.42 8.37
C CYS A 34 19.37 -6.56 9.55
N TYR A 35 19.15 -5.26 9.33
CA TYR A 35 18.48 -4.45 10.34
C TYR A 35 17.01 -4.83 10.46
N SER A 36 16.50 -4.88 11.69
CA SER A 36 15.10 -5.11 12.00
C SER A 36 14.53 -3.89 12.73
N PHE A 37 13.44 -3.35 12.19
CA PHE A 37 12.80 -2.17 12.73
C PHE A 37 11.37 -2.04 12.19
N GLN A 38 10.45 -1.57 13.01
CA GLN A 38 9.12 -1.15 12.56
C GLN A 38 8.64 0.03 13.40
N HIS A 39 8.12 1.07 12.77
CA HIS A 39 7.55 2.22 13.48
C HIS A 39 6.55 3.00 12.61
N ILE A 40 5.69 3.75 13.29
CA ILE A 40 4.71 4.66 12.69
C ILE A 40 5.04 6.07 13.15
N TYR A 41 5.22 6.99 12.21
CA TYR A 41 5.49 8.39 12.46
C TYR A 41 4.31 9.26 12.07
N PHE A 42 4.09 10.33 12.82
CA PHE A 42 3.15 11.40 12.49
C PHE A 42 3.96 12.64 12.09
N GLY A 43 4.03 12.94 10.80
CA GLY A 43 4.92 13.96 10.25
C GLY A 43 6.32 13.44 9.89
N PRO A 44 7.34 14.33 9.86
CA PRO A 44 8.71 13.97 9.50
C PRO A 44 9.34 12.96 10.47
N PHE A 45 10.21 12.10 9.95
CA PHE A 45 10.99 11.13 10.74
C PHE A 45 12.48 11.25 10.42
N ASP A 46 13.30 10.87 11.41
CA ASP A 46 14.76 10.78 11.27
C ASP A 46 15.26 9.57 12.08
N LEU A 47 15.87 8.62 11.37
CA LEU A 47 16.48 7.41 11.92
C LEU A 47 18.01 7.45 11.89
N SER A 48 18.63 8.54 11.47
CA SER A 48 20.09 8.63 11.28
C SER A 48 20.89 8.37 12.56
N GLY A 49 20.35 8.75 13.72
CA GLY A 49 20.94 8.49 15.04
C GLY A 49 20.49 7.18 15.72
N MET A 50 19.60 6.41 15.09
CA MET A 50 19.02 5.22 15.70
C MET A 50 19.94 4.00 15.57
N LYS A 51 20.01 3.20 16.64
CA LYS A 51 20.67 1.89 16.62
C LYS A 51 19.62 0.80 16.40
N PHE A 52 19.66 0.17 15.23
CA PHE A 52 18.73 -0.92 14.91
C PHE A 52 19.22 -2.26 15.47
N LEU A 53 18.28 -3.12 15.83
CA LEU A 53 18.57 -4.52 16.10
C LEU A 53 18.96 -5.22 14.80
N SER A 54 19.86 -6.21 14.88
CA SER A 54 20.23 -7.05 13.74
C SER A 54 19.64 -8.45 13.89
N VAL A 55 19.14 -8.98 12.78
CA VAL A 55 18.53 -10.32 12.69
C VAL A 55 19.18 -11.11 11.55
N SER A 56 19.18 -12.43 11.68
CA SER A 56 19.72 -13.33 10.65
C SER A 56 18.63 -13.71 9.64
N CYS A 57 18.88 -13.45 8.35
CA CYS A 57 17.93 -13.65 7.26
C CYS A 57 18.50 -14.62 6.21
N PRO A 58 17.72 -15.62 5.77
CA PRO A 58 18.20 -16.66 4.86
C PRO A 58 18.40 -16.20 3.41
N HIS A 59 17.73 -15.14 2.97
CA HIS A 59 17.66 -14.79 1.54
C HIS A 59 18.09 -13.35 1.21
N GLY A 60 17.82 -12.40 2.10
CA GLY A 60 18.15 -10.99 1.89
C GLY A 60 17.51 -10.09 2.93
N CYS A 61 17.81 -8.80 2.83
CA CYS A 61 17.24 -7.74 3.67
C CYS A 61 16.26 -6.89 2.88
N SER A 62 15.32 -6.25 3.57
CA SER A 62 14.46 -5.21 3.02
C SER A 62 14.38 -4.00 3.93
N GLU A 63 14.11 -2.86 3.30
CA GLU A 63 13.56 -1.68 3.93
C GLU A 63 12.40 -1.16 3.10
N ALA A 64 11.43 -0.57 3.77
CA ALA A 64 10.23 -0.05 3.14
C ALA A 64 9.73 1.18 3.89
N VAL A 65 9.14 2.09 3.12
CA VAL A 65 8.41 3.24 3.64
C VAL A 65 7.08 3.32 2.91
N SER A 66 6.00 3.57 3.65
CA SER A 66 4.69 3.88 3.11
C SER A 66 4.14 5.10 3.85
N SER A 67 3.69 6.11 3.12
CA SER A 67 3.29 7.40 3.67
C SER A 67 1.98 7.86 3.06
N LEU A 68 1.06 8.30 3.91
CA LEU A 68 -0.22 8.89 3.56
C LEU A 68 -0.27 10.31 4.10
N SER A 69 -0.66 11.27 3.26
CA SER A 69 -0.67 12.70 3.58
C SER A 69 -2.04 13.28 3.33
N THR A 70 -2.47 14.21 4.17
CA THR A 70 -3.64 15.05 3.88
C THR A 70 -3.37 16.01 2.73
N GLY A 71 -2.11 16.32 2.42
CA GLY A 71 -1.71 17.45 1.56
C GLY A 71 -1.59 18.78 2.33
N TYR A 72 -1.99 18.80 3.61
CA TYR A 72 -2.07 19.99 4.45
C TYR A 72 -1.25 19.85 5.74
N ARG A 73 0.02 19.40 5.59
CA ARG A 73 1.01 19.29 6.68
C ARG A 73 0.65 18.30 7.80
N ALA A 74 -0.15 17.29 7.47
CA ALA A 74 -0.40 16.14 8.34
C ALA A 74 -0.21 14.86 7.53
N SER A 75 0.61 13.94 8.05
CA SER A 75 0.93 12.67 7.42
C SER A 75 1.09 11.55 8.45
N VAL A 76 0.80 10.33 8.03
CA VAL A 76 1.18 9.09 8.72
C VAL A 76 2.18 8.36 7.84
N THR A 77 3.31 7.96 8.42
CA THR A 77 4.38 7.27 7.69
C THR A 77 4.80 6.01 8.44
N MET A 78 4.67 4.86 7.78
CA MET A 78 5.19 3.57 8.26
C MET A 78 6.60 3.34 7.73
N VAL A 79 7.51 2.93 8.60
CA VAL A 79 8.85 2.49 8.21
C VAL A 79 9.07 1.06 8.70
N GLN A 80 9.54 0.19 7.80
CA GLN A 80 9.86 -1.21 8.11
C GLN A 80 11.26 -1.58 7.60
N LYS A 81 11.99 -2.37 8.38
CA LYS A 81 13.25 -3.03 8.01
C LYS A 81 13.21 -4.47 8.48
N GLY A 82 13.70 -5.41 7.68
CA GLY A 82 13.76 -6.81 8.10
C GLY A 82 14.26 -7.77 7.03
N CYS A 83 13.88 -9.04 7.17
CA CYS A 83 14.21 -10.08 6.21
C CYS A 83 13.35 -9.98 4.95
N TRP A 84 13.92 -10.43 3.83
CA TRP A 84 13.31 -10.32 2.52
C TRP A 84 13.51 -11.57 1.67
N THR A 85 12.44 -11.99 1.00
CA THR A 85 12.44 -13.10 0.05
C THR A 85 12.02 -12.69 -1.36
N GLY A 86 11.50 -11.47 -1.53
CA GLY A 86 11.05 -10.94 -2.81
C GLY A 86 12.20 -10.44 -3.71
N PRO A 87 11.87 -10.00 -4.93
CA PRO A 87 12.80 -9.24 -5.77
C PRO A 87 13.26 -7.93 -5.08
N PRO A 88 14.46 -7.40 -5.41
CA PRO A 88 15.02 -6.19 -4.79
C PRO A 88 14.17 -4.93 -4.97
N THR A 89 13.33 -4.89 -6.00
CA THR A 89 12.43 -3.79 -6.31
C THR A 89 11.17 -4.36 -6.96
N GLY A 90 10.06 -3.64 -6.91
CA GLY A 90 8.88 -3.96 -7.71
C GLY A 90 8.22 -2.71 -8.26
N GLN A 91 7.39 -2.92 -9.27
CA GLN A 91 6.66 -1.84 -9.90
C GLN A 91 5.60 -1.32 -8.93
N MET A 92 5.72 -0.05 -8.58
CA MET A 92 4.70 0.66 -7.82
C MET A 92 3.60 1.13 -8.79
N GLN A 93 2.37 0.71 -8.55
CA GLN A 93 1.21 1.24 -9.23
C GLN A 93 0.75 2.48 -8.46
N TRP A 94 0.49 3.56 -9.20
CA TRP A 94 0.08 4.83 -8.63
C TRP A 94 -0.88 5.54 -9.59
N ASN A 95 -1.72 6.41 -9.06
CA ASN A 95 -2.66 7.21 -9.84
C ASN A 95 -2.40 8.69 -9.57
N ASN A 96 -1.93 9.41 -10.60
CA ASN A 96 -1.62 10.85 -10.49
C ASN A 96 -2.83 11.73 -10.16
N LYS A 97 -4.05 11.19 -10.32
CA LYS A 97 -5.29 11.88 -9.97
C LYS A 97 -5.76 11.56 -8.57
N ALA A 98 -5.26 10.51 -7.93
CA ALA A 98 -5.70 10.11 -6.61
C ALA A 98 -5.24 11.12 -5.56
N LEU A 99 -6.17 11.48 -4.68
CA LEU A 99 -5.89 12.09 -3.39
C LEU A 99 -6.64 11.26 -2.33
N PRO A 100 -6.27 11.30 -1.05
CA PRO A 100 -5.12 11.97 -0.44
C PRO A 100 -3.76 11.59 -1.06
N PRO A 101 -2.77 12.52 -1.14
CA PRO A 101 -1.43 12.21 -1.64
C PRO A 101 -0.74 11.11 -0.82
N ASP A 102 -0.07 10.20 -1.51
CA ASP A 102 0.62 9.09 -0.88
C ASP A 102 1.91 8.69 -1.61
N TYR A 103 2.71 7.87 -0.93
CA TYR A 103 3.93 7.31 -1.49
C TYR A 103 4.29 6.02 -0.78
N SER A 104 4.67 5.01 -1.56
CA SER A 104 5.20 3.76 -1.04
C SER A 104 6.45 3.37 -1.81
N VAL A 105 7.43 2.77 -1.11
CA VAL A 105 8.64 2.21 -1.71
C VAL A 105 9.12 1.03 -0.89
N VAL A 106 9.60 -0.01 -1.58
CA VAL A 106 10.27 -1.16 -0.98
C VAL A 106 11.58 -1.41 -1.70
N ARG A 107 12.64 -1.62 -0.92
CA ARG A 107 14.00 -1.89 -1.41
C ARG A 107 14.52 -3.15 -0.73
N GLY A 108 14.85 -4.15 -1.53
CA GLY A 108 15.51 -5.38 -1.11
C GLY A 108 17.00 -5.38 -1.51
N CYS A 109 17.83 -6.09 -0.76
CA CYS A 109 19.27 -6.17 -1.00
C CYS A 109 19.87 -7.48 -0.42
N ARG A 110 21.10 -7.82 -0.84
CA ARG A 110 21.74 -9.13 -0.60
C ARG A 110 23.17 -9.05 -0.03
N THR A 111 23.46 -8.04 0.77
CA THR A 111 24.71 -7.93 1.53
C THR A 111 24.41 -7.63 2.99
N ASP A 112 25.34 -7.89 3.90
CA ASP A 112 25.12 -7.65 5.32
C ASP A 112 24.76 -6.18 5.59
N LEU A 113 23.72 -5.97 6.41
CA LEU A 113 23.24 -4.69 6.91
C LEU A 113 22.90 -3.65 5.83
N CYS A 114 22.54 -4.12 4.63
CA CYS A 114 22.35 -3.27 3.45
C CYS A 114 21.06 -2.42 3.44
N ASN A 115 20.12 -2.71 4.33
CA ASN A 115 18.80 -2.06 4.38
C ASN A 115 18.83 -0.75 5.18
N SER A 116 19.68 0.17 4.76
CA SER A 116 20.05 1.40 5.48
C SER A 116 19.93 2.69 4.65
N ASN A 117 19.13 2.72 3.60
CA ASN A 117 18.99 3.91 2.74
C ASN A 117 17.79 4.80 3.13
N LEU A 118 16.71 4.20 3.64
CA LEU A 118 15.51 4.93 4.07
C LEU A 118 15.67 5.30 5.54
N LEU A 119 16.35 6.41 5.79
CA LEU A 119 16.67 6.89 7.14
C LEU A 119 15.95 8.19 7.50
N THR A 120 15.73 9.08 6.54
CA THR A 120 15.15 10.41 6.81
C THR A 120 13.94 10.68 5.92
N HIS A 121 13.07 11.59 6.37
CA HIS A 121 11.90 12.02 5.60
C HIS A 121 12.25 12.63 4.24
N ASP A 122 13.45 13.21 4.09
CA ASP A 122 13.93 13.78 2.83
C ASP A 122 14.11 12.74 1.71
N SER A 123 14.09 11.44 2.05
CA SER A 123 14.05 10.36 1.06
C SER A 123 12.69 10.20 0.38
N LEU A 124 11.65 10.87 0.86
CA LEU A 124 10.30 10.83 0.32
C LEU A 124 10.02 12.05 -0.58
N PRO A 125 9.18 11.90 -1.61
CA PRO A 125 8.67 13.06 -2.34
C PRO A 125 7.85 13.96 -1.41
N ASN A 126 7.81 15.26 -1.71
CA ASN A 126 6.95 16.18 -0.96
C ASN A 126 5.47 15.88 -1.26
N LEU A 127 4.76 15.31 -0.27
CA LEU A 127 3.34 14.96 -0.33
C LEU A 127 2.39 16.07 0.13
N SER A 128 2.92 17.26 0.46
CA SER A 128 2.15 18.45 0.79
C SER A 128 2.71 19.69 0.07
N PRO A 129 2.89 19.66 -1.26
CA PRO A 129 3.38 20.83 -1.98
C PRO A 129 2.30 21.91 -1.97
N ALA A 130 2.60 23.07 -1.41
CA ALA A 130 1.73 24.23 -1.55
C ALA A 130 1.78 24.72 -3.02
N PRO A 131 0.64 24.95 -3.69
CA PRO A 131 0.62 25.54 -5.02
C PRO A 131 1.33 26.90 -5.02
N ASN A 132 2.05 27.21 -6.10
CA ASN A 132 2.69 28.50 -6.29
C ASN A 132 2.35 29.05 -7.69
N PRO A 133 1.56 30.15 -7.81
CA PRO A 133 0.94 30.91 -6.73
C PRO A 133 -0.12 30.09 -5.98
N GLN A 134 -0.38 30.43 -4.71
CA GLN A 134 -1.42 29.77 -3.92
C GLN A 134 -2.80 30.22 -4.43
N THR A 135 -3.40 29.41 -5.30
CA THR A 135 -4.80 29.57 -5.70
C THR A 135 -5.69 28.67 -4.86
N LEU A 136 -6.77 29.25 -4.35
CA LEU A 136 -7.70 28.60 -3.42
C LEU A 136 -9.05 28.37 -4.11
N SER A 137 -9.73 27.27 -3.78
CA SER A 137 -11.07 26.99 -4.32
C SER A 137 -12.19 27.74 -3.58
N GLY A 138 -11.86 28.36 -2.44
CA GLY A 138 -12.84 29.00 -1.55
C GLY A 138 -13.54 28.02 -0.61
N ILE A 139 -13.32 26.70 -0.74
CA ILE A 139 -13.87 25.69 0.16
C ILE A 139 -12.95 25.49 1.37
N GLU A 140 -13.55 25.25 2.53
CA GLU A 140 -12.85 24.87 3.75
C GLU A 140 -13.29 23.46 4.17
N CYS A 141 -12.35 22.61 4.55
CA CYS A 141 -12.61 21.24 5.01
C CYS A 141 -11.92 20.95 6.34
N TYR A 142 -12.41 19.95 7.06
CA TYR A 142 -11.62 19.32 8.12
C TYR A 142 -10.49 18.49 7.49
N ALA A 143 -9.30 18.59 8.04
CA ALA A 143 -8.12 17.84 7.64
C ALA A 143 -7.43 17.17 8.84
N CYS A 144 -7.27 15.85 8.75
CA CYS A 144 -6.62 15.03 9.76
C CYS A 144 -6.15 13.73 9.11
N VAL A 145 -5.13 13.10 9.67
CA VAL A 145 -4.77 11.71 9.39
C VAL A 145 -4.21 11.09 10.66
N GLY A 146 -4.66 9.90 11.01
CA GLY A 146 -4.27 9.22 12.24
C GLY A 146 -4.52 7.72 12.19
N ILE A 147 -4.08 7.01 13.23
CA ILE A 147 -4.23 5.54 13.32
C ILE A 147 -5.34 5.12 14.27
N HIS A 148 -5.94 6.09 14.96
CA HIS A 148 -7.12 5.89 15.78
C HIS A 148 -8.27 6.80 15.30
N PRO A 149 -9.53 6.36 15.36
CA PRO A 149 -10.67 7.20 14.97
C PRO A 149 -10.69 8.56 15.68
N GLU A 150 -10.31 8.57 16.95
CA GLU A 150 -10.25 9.74 17.81
C GLU A 150 -9.16 10.74 17.42
N ASP A 151 -8.21 10.38 16.56
CA ASP A 151 -7.25 11.34 15.99
C ASP A 151 -7.91 12.26 14.96
N CYS A 152 -9.07 11.83 14.44
CA CYS A 152 -9.77 12.41 13.32
C CYS A 152 -11.20 12.89 13.65
N THR A 153 -11.45 13.24 14.92
CA THR A 153 -12.68 13.96 15.27
C THR A 153 -12.64 15.38 14.69
N PRO A 154 -13.79 16.01 14.40
CA PRO A 154 -13.84 17.39 13.92
C PRO A 154 -13.10 18.38 14.84
N GLU A 155 -13.13 18.15 16.16
CA GLU A 155 -12.51 19.02 17.16
C GLU A 155 -10.97 18.94 17.15
N LYS A 156 -10.42 17.79 16.75
CA LYS A 156 -8.97 17.59 16.61
C LYS A 156 -8.46 17.81 15.18
N SER A 157 -9.38 17.89 14.22
CA SER A 157 -9.05 18.15 12.83
C SER A 157 -8.71 19.61 12.61
N ARG A 158 -7.72 19.87 11.76
CA ARG A 158 -7.42 21.23 11.31
C ARG A 158 -8.51 21.67 10.34
N ARG A 159 -8.86 22.96 10.36
CA ARG A 159 -9.63 23.57 9.27
C ARG A 159 -8.65 24.10 8.24
N VAL A 160 -8.80 23.69 6.98
CA VAL A 160 -7.88 24.03 5.90
C VAL A 160 -8.63 24.61 4.73
N GLN A 161 -8.05 25.62 4.08
CA GLN A 161 -8.57 26.15 2.83
C GLN A 161 -8.05 25.32 1.66
N CYS A 162 -8.97 24.81 0.86
CA CYS A 162 -8.63 23.87 -0.20
C CYS A 162 -7.96 24.58 -1.38
N HIS A 163 -7.01 23.87 -2.01
CA HIS A 163 -6.39 24.32 -3.26
C HIS A 163 -7.39 24.36 -4.41
N GLN A 164 -7.11 25.16 -5.45
CA GLN A 164 -8.06 25.46 -6.53
C GLN A 164 -8.66 24.22 -7.24
N ASP A 165 -7.90 23.14 -7.40
CA ASP A 165 -8.40 21.90 -8.02
C ASP A 165 -9.21 21.01 -7.06
N GLN A 166 -9.27 21.39 -5.78
CA GLN A 166 -9.93 20.65 -4.71
C GLN A 166 -11.15 21.43 -4.19
N SER A 167 -12.34 21.09 -4.69
CA SER A 167 -13.60 21.77 -4.36
C SER A 167 -14.59 20.92 -3.58
N VAL A 168 -14.17 19.75 -3.09
CA VAL A 168 -14.97 18.87 -2.23
C VAL A 168 -14.18 18.45 -1.01
N CYS A 169 -14.87 18.08 0.07
CA CYS A 169 -14.24 17.48 1.24
C CYS A 169 -14.35 15.96 1.19
N PHE A 170 -13.35 15.27 1.73
CA PHE A 170 -13.30 13.83 1.87
C PHE A 170 -13.26 13.43 3.35
N GLN A 171 -13.91 12.32 3.67
CA GLN A 171 -13.73 11.58 4.91
C GLN A 171 -13.71 10.08 4.63
N GLY A 172 -12.85 9.36 5.34
CA GLY A 172 -12.66 7.94 5.10
C GLY A 172 -11.81 7.25 6.14
N ASN A 173 -11.66 5.95 5.93
CA ASN A 173 -10.73 5.10 6.66
C ASN A 173 -10.15 4.04 5.73
N GLY A 174 -9.19 3.28 6.24
CA GLY A 174 -8.57 2.22 5.46
C GLY A 174 -7.43 1.56 6.19
N GLN A 175 -6.53 0.96 5.42
CA GLN A 175 -5.37 0.24 5.91
C GLN A 175 -4.13 0.60 5.10
N MET A 176 -3.03 0.88 5.80
CA MET A 176 -1.71 0.94 5.22
C MET A 176 -0.96 -0.35 5.56
N THR A 177 -0.42 -1.02 4.56
CA THR A 177 0.25 -2.32 4.72
C THR A 177 1.62 -2.30 4.09
N VAL A 178 2.61 -2.85 4.78
CA VAL A 178 3.98 -3.08 4.33
C VAL A 178 4.40 -4.48 4.78
N GLY A 179 4.56 -5.41 3.83
CA GLY A 179 4.82 -6.82 4.14
C GLY A 179 3.72 -7.42 5.02
N ASN A 180 4.09 -7.85 6.22
CA ASN A 180 3.19 -8.37 7.26
C ASN A 180 2.75 -7.33 8.30
N PHE A 181 3.15 -6.08 8.15
CA PHE A 181 2.81 -5.00 9.07
C PHE A 181 1.69 -4.16 8.49
N SER A 182 0.54 -4.14 9.15
CA SER A 182 -0.68 -3.44 8.70
C SER A 182 -1.20 -2.52 9.81
N VAL A 183 -1.61 -1.32 9.44
CA VAL A 183 -2.00 -0.24 10.36
C VAL A 183 -3.25 0.44 9.85
N PRO A 184 -4.31 0.56 10.68
CA PRO A 184 -5.51 1.29 10.29
C PRO A 184 -5.20 2.76 10.13
N VAL A 185 -5.87 3.39 9.17
CA VAL A 185 -5.77 4.84 8.96
C VAL A 185 -7.15 5.47 8.86
N TYR A 186 -7.27 6.65 9.43
CA TYR A 186 -8.47 7.49 9.39
C TYR A 186 -8.06 8.83 8.84
N ILE A 187 -8.86 9.39 7.94
CA ILE A 187 -8.48 10.60 7.22
C ILE A 187 -9.67 11.48 6.87
N ARG A 188 -9.44 12.78 7.01
CA ARG A 188 -10.26 13.84 6.43
C ARG A 188 -9.33 14.76 5.64
N THR A 189 -9.75 15.24 4.48
CA THR A 189 -8.98 16.25 3.74
C THR A 189 -9.82 16.91 2.64
N CYS A 190 -9.27 17.93 1.98
CA CYS A 190 -9.76 18.42 0.70
C CYS A 190 -9.48 17.42 -0.42
N GLN A 191 -10.35 17.39 -1.42
CA GLN A 191 -10.32 16.42 -2.51
C GLN A 191 -10.83 17.05 -3.81
N ARG A 192 -10.42 16.48 -4.95
CA ARG A 192 -10.94 16.82 -6.27
C ARG A 192 -12.37 16.31 -6.45
N PRO A 193 -13.20 16.94 -7.28
CA PRO A 193 -14.57 16.47 -7.55
C PRO A 193 -14.68 15.02 -8.00
N SER A 194 -13.64 14.46 -8.64
CA SER A 194 -13.62 13.06 -9.07
C SER A 194 -13.60 12.05 -7.91
N CYS A 195 -13.37 12.50 -6.67
CA CYS A 195 -13.32 11.68 -5.46
C CYS A 195 -12.48 10.39 -5.62
N THR A 196 -11.33 10.50 -6.30
CA THR A 196 -10.49 9.35 -6.60
C THR A 196 -9.56 9.05 -5.42
N ILE A 197 -9.78 7.90 -4.76
CA ILE A 197 -9.11 7.53 -3.49
C ILE A 197 -8.18 6.31 -3.60
N MET A 198 -7.88 5.88 -4.82
CA MET A 198 -7.02 4.71 -5.06
C MET A 198 -5.59 5.01 -4.63
N GLY A 199 -5.11 4.35 -3.57
CA GLY A 199 -3.76 4.52 -3.07
C GLY A 199 -2.70 3.78 -3.88
N THR A 200 -1.44 4.05 -3.55
CA THR A 200 -0.27 3.35 -4.07
C THR A 200 -0.28 1.89 -3.67
N THR A 201 -0.02 1.02 -4.64
CA THR A 201 -0.01 -0.42 -4.42
C THR A 201 1.15 -1.11 -5.15
N SER A 202 1.70 -2.12 -4.51
CA SER A 202 2.73 -3.00 -5.05
C SER A 202 2.51 -4.41 -4.49
N PRO A 203 3.28 -5.43 -4.92
CA PRO A 203 3.17 -6.76 -4.35
C PRO A 203 3.41 -6.85 -2.83
N TRP A 204 3.95 -5.80 -2.20
CA TRP A 204 4.29 -5.81 -0.77
C TRP A 204 3.79 -4.59 0.01
N THR A 205 3.24 -3.60 -0.68
CA THR A 205 2.69 -2.40 -0.04
C THR A 205 1.30 -2.16 -0.56
N ASN A 206 0.40 -1.77 0.32
CA ASN A 206 -0.95 -1.40 -0.09
C ASN A 206 -1.46 -0.26 0.79
N ILE A 207 -1.94 0.81 0.16
CA ILE A 207 -2.74 1.84 0.82
C ILE A 207 -4.16 1.67 0.28
N ASP A 208 -5.00 1.00 1.06
CA ASP A 208 -6.40 0.78 0.74
C ASP A 208 -7.24 1.78 1.52
N LEU A 209 -8.01 2.60 0.82
CA LEU A 209 -8.87 3.63 1.40
C LEU A 209 -10.31 3.44 0.91
N GLN A 210 -11.23 3.63 1.84
CA GLN A 210 -12.65 3.76 1.58
C GLN A 210 -13.16 5.07 2.20
N GLY A 211 -14.20 5.64 1.62
CA GLY A 211 -14.70 6.93 2.09
C GLY A 211 -15.75 7.51 1.16
N SER A 212 -16.13 8.75 1.47
CA SER A 212 -17.04 9.54 0.64
C SER A 212 -16.58 10.98 0.54
N CYS A 213 -16.96 11.62 -0.57
CA CYS A 213 -16.81 13.06 -0.75
C CYS A 213 -18.14 13.77 -0.56
N CYS A 214 -18.08 15.01 -0.09
CA CYS A 214 -19.22 15.90 0.06
C CYS A 214 -18.89 17.29 -0.45
N GLU A 215 -19.92 18.01 -0.87
CA GLU A 215 -19.84 19.40 -1.31
C GLU A 215 -20.22 20.35 -0.17
N GLY A 216 -19.57 21.52 -0.14
CA GLY A 216 -19.83 22.58 0.84
C GLY A 216 -18.77 22.68 1.95
N HIS A 217 -18.83 23.78 2.69
CA HIS A 217 -17.87 24.08 3.75
C HIS A 217 -18.01 23.12 4.92
N LEU A 218 -16.90 22.51 5.34
CA LEU A 218 -16.78 21.64 6.51
C LEU A 218 -17.80 20.50 6.53
N CYS A 219 -18.23 20.05 5.34
CA CYS A 219 -19.26 19.02 5.22
C CYS A 219 -18.79 17.64 5.69
N ASN A 220 -17.47 17.40 5.71
CA ASN A 220 -16.86 16.15 6.14
C ASN A 220 -16.75 16.09 7.67
N ARG A 221 -17.90 16.08 8.37
CA ARG A 221 -18.01 16.07 9.84
C ARG A 221 -18.50 14.74 10.41
N ASP A 222 -19.02 13.86 9.57
CA ASP A 222 -19.61 12.59 10.01
C ASP A 222 -18.53 11.61 10.47
N SER A 223 -18.92 10.50 11.10
CA SER A 223 -17.93 9.55 11.65
C SER A 223 -17.01 8.97 10.57
N VAL A 224 -15.71 8.92 10.85
CA VAL A 224 -14.71 8.25 10.01
C VAL A 224 -14.79 6.72 10.08
N THR A 225 -15.57 6.15 10.99
CA THR A 225 -15.76 4.69 11.15
C THR A 225 -17.01 4.16 10.46
N GLN A 226 -17.80 5.02 9.83
CA GLN A 226 -19.01 4.60 9.15
C GLN A 226 -18.69 3.64 8.01
N SER A 227 -19.56 2.65 7.77
CA SER A 227 -19.45 1.80 6.60
C SER A 227 -19.63 2.63 5.34
N PHE A 228 -18.60 2.69 4.52
CA PHE A 228 -18.66 3.32 3.20
C PHE A 228 -19.10 2.26 2.21
N THR A 229 -20.34 2.34 1.73
CA THR A 229 -20.74 1.57 0.56
C THR A 229 -19.88 2.07 -0.60
N SER A 230 -19.07 1.19 -1.18
CA SER A 230 -18.39 1.49 -2.43
C SER A 230 -19.45 1.99 -3.40
N ALA A 231 -19.40 3.27 -3.76
CA ALA A 231 -20.24 3.81 -4.81
C ALA A 231 -19.75 3.19 -6.12
N SER A 232 -20.16 1.96 -6.40
CA SER A 232 -20.35 1.49 -7.76
C SER A 232 -21.11 2.60 -8.45
N ALA A 233 -20.53 3.14 -9.52
CA ALA A 233 -21.13 4.21 -10.30
C ALA A 233 -22.60 3.88 -10.59
N THR A 234 -23.50 4.43 -9.77
CA THR A 234 -24.92 4.42 -10.06
C THR A 234 -25.06 5.42 -11.18
N ALA A 235 -25.00 4.90 -12.42
CA ALA A 235 -25.69 5.51 -13.52
C ALA A 235 -27.07 5.94 -13.02
N ALA A 236 -27.43 7.19 -13.26
CA ALA A 236 -28.73 7.73 -12.94
C ALA A 236 -29.83 6.73 -13.34
N PRO A 237 -30.90 6.56 -12.55
CA PRO A 237 -31.99 5.70 -12.95
C PRO A 237 -32.56 6.26 -14.26
N GLN A 238 -32.29 5.58 -15.38
CA GLN A 238 -32.98 5.85 -16.62
C GLN A 238 -34.46 5.60 -16.35
N ALA A 239 -35.23 6.69 -16.34
CA ALA A 239 -36.68 6.62 -16.31
C ALA A 239 -37.15 5.67 -17.43
N PRO A 240 -38.07 4.74 -17.16
CA PRO A 240 -38.61 3.91 -18.21
C PRO A 240 -39.38 4.83 -19.17
N HIS A 241 -38.86 5.00 -20.38
CA HIS A 241 -39.61 5.58 -21.48
C HIS A 241 -40.77 4.63 -21.80
N VAL A 242 -41.94 4.92 -21.21
CA VAL A 242 -43.21 4.31 -21.62
C VAL A 242 -43.54 4.88 -23.00
N LEU A 243 -43.25 4.09 -24.04
CA LEU A 243 -43.68 4.37 -25.40
C LEU A 243 -45.20 4.19 -25.47
N VAL A 244 -45.96 5.27 -25.28
CA VAL A 244 -47.41 5.27 -25.47
C VAL A 244 -47.70 5.19 -26.96
N LEU A 245 -48.05 3.99 -27.43
CA LEU A 245 -48.50 3.74 -28.80
C LEU A 245 -49.95 4.23 -28.95
N LEU A 246 -50.14 5.42 -29.51
CA LEU A 246 -51.47 5.94 -29.86
C LEU A 246 -52.04 5.18 -31.07
N LEU A 247 -52.89 4.18 -30.80
CA LEU A 247 -53.74 3.55 -31.80
C LEU A 247 -54.90 4.49 -32.15
N VAL A 248 -54.82 5.10 -33.34
CA VAL A 248 -55.91 5.88 -33.93
C VAL A 248 -56.87 4.90 -34.61
N ILE A 249 -58.07 4.73 -34.05
CA ILE A 249 -59.16 3.94 -34.66
C ILE A 249 -59.98 4.88 -35.56
N PRO A 250 -60.18 4.58 -36.85
CA PRO A 250 -61.14 5.30 -37.68
C PRO A 250 -62.55 4.69 -37.51
N LEU A 251 -63.47 5.46 -36.92
CA LEU A 251 -64.91 5.18 -36.95
C LEU A 251 -65.48 5.62 -38.30
N LEU A 252 -65.70 4.66 -39.19
CA LEU A 252 -66.58 4.80 -40.35
C LEU A 252 -68.03 4.83 -39.88
N VAL A 253 -68.62 6.02 -39.79
CA VAL A 253 -70.07 6.20 -39.70
C VAL A 253 -70.56 6.57 -41.10
N GLY A 254 -71.24 5.63 -41.75
CA GLY A 254 -72.11 5.93 -42.87
C GLY A 254 -73.37 6.61 -42.36
N LEU A 255 -73.70 7.77 -42.93
CA LEU A 255 -75.04 8.33 -42.89
C LEU A 255 -75.69 8.11 -44.26
N SER A 256 -76.81 7.42 -44.22
CA SER A 256 -77.78 7.24 -45.28
C SER A 256 -78.43 8.58 -45.69
N SER A 257 -78.61 8.75 -47.00
CA SER A 257 -79.80 9.29 -47.64
C SER A 257 -79.95 8.62 -48.99
#